data_AF-A0A6P1W7R6-F1
#
_entry.id   AF-A0A6P1W7R6-F1
#
_cell.length_a   1.000
_cell.length_b   1.000
_cell.length_c   1.000
_cell.angle_alpha   90.00
_cell.angle_beta   90.00
_cell.angle_gamma   90.00
#
_symmetry.space_group_name_H-M   'P 1'
#
loop_
_entity.id
_entity.type
_entity.pdbx_description
1 polymer ?
#
loop_
_entity_poly.entity_id
_entity_poly.type
_entity_poly.pdbx_seq_one_letter_code
_entity_poly.pdbx_strand_id
1 'polypeptide(L)'
;MSTKTIGLIHTSATLVPVFQALTNEYLPGIQTFNIVDDSLIKNVIKRGELTPDTARRVVDYVGSAEAAGADFILVTCSSIGAAVEAAAALTQVPVLRVDQPMADKAVQIGKKIGVIATLPTTLGPTSDLVRRRAVVAGQEIELTSVLCEGAFDALMKGDTATHDTMVATALKDLSTRVDVIVLAQASMARVVDTLDASDKKVPILASPTIAIQHLAEQFS
;
A
#
# COMPACT_ATOMS: atom_id res chain seq x y z
N MET A 1 -14.23 20.70 -19.83
CA MET A 1 -13.54 20.65 -18.53
C MET A 1 -12.09 20.26 -18.80
N SER A 2 -11.12 20.82 -18.09
CA SER A 2 -9.72 20.39 -18.24
C SER A 2 -9.58 18.94 -17.78
N THR A 3 -8.84 18.13 -18.53
CA THR A 3 -8.51 16.77 -18.13
C THR A 3 -7.78 16.78 -16.80
N LYS A 4 -8.25 15.98 -15.83
CA LYS A 4 -7.63 15.87 -14.51
C LYS A 4 -6.33 15.07 -14.59
N THR A 5 -5.36 15.42 -13.75
CA THR A 5 -4.04 14.75 -13.70
C THR A 5 -3.76 14.15 -12.33
N ILE A 6 -3.32 12.90 -12.28
CA ILE A 6 -2.85 12.23 -11.06
C ILE A 6 -1.33 12.10 -11.10
N GLY A 7 -0.65 12.61 -10.08
CA GLY A 7 0.77 12.35 -9.84
C GLY A 7 0.94 11.10 -8.98
N LEU A 8 1.63 10.09 -9.50
CA LEU A 8 1.95 8.87 -8.75
C LEU A 8 3.41 8.89 -8.27
N ILE A 9 3.62 8.72 -6.97
CA ILE A 9 4.96 8.70 -6.36
C ILE A 9 5.27 7.28 -5.89
N HIS A 10 6.36 6.73 -6.42
CA HIS A 10 6.78 5.36 -6.18
C HIS A 10 8.16 5.29 -5.54
N THR A 11 8.35 4.30 -4.68
CA THR A 11 9.67 3.92 -4.18
C THR A 11 10.23 2.68 -4.88
N SER A 12 9.59 2.24 -5.96
CA SER A 12 10.05 1.15 -6.81
C SER A 12 9.58 1.37 -8.25
N ALA A 13 10.51 1.30 -9.20
CA ALA A 13 10.19 1.39 -10.62
C ALA A 13 9.30 0.23 -11.10
N THR A 14 9.31 -0.90 -10.39
CA THR A 14 8.49 -2.07 -10.75
C THR A 14 6.99 -1.84 -10.58
N LEU A 15 6.58 -0.84 -9.78
CA LEU A 15 5.18 -0.51 -9.56
C LEU A 15 4.60 0.38 -10.67
N VAL A 16 5.43 1.10 -11.41
CA VAL A 16 4.99 1.97 -12.51
C VAL A 16 4.10 1.22 -13.52
N PRO A 17 4.51 0.09 -14.12
CA PRO A 17 3.65 -0.64 -15.07
C PRO A 17 2.38 -1.20 -14.42
N VAL A 18 2.43 -1.58 -13.14
CA VAL A 18 1.26 -2.08 -12.40
C VAL A 18 0.20 -0.99 -12.27
N PHE A 19 0.59 0.19 -11.79
CA PHE A 19 -0.33 1.31 -11.65
C PHE A 19 -0.77 1.86 -13.00
N GLN A 20 0.09 1.87 -14.02
CA GLN A 20 -0.30 2.27 -15.37
C GLN A 20 -1.44 1.39 -15.92
N ALA A 21 -1.36 0.07 -15.74
CA ALA A 21 -2.42 -0.84 -16.17
C ALA A 21 -3.73 -0.55 -15.42
N LEU A 22 -3.67 -0.40 -14.09
CA LEU A 22 -4.84 -0.10 -13.27
C LEU A 22 -5.47 1.26 -13.62
N THR A 23 -4.66 2.30 -13.81
CA THR A 23 -5.20 3.63 -14.17
C THR A 23 -5.84 3.61 -15.56
N ASN A 24 -5.29 2.85 -16.52
CA ASN A 24 -5.90 2.71 -17.84
C ASN A 24 -7.25 1.98 -17.79
N GLU A 25 -7.38 1.00 -16.89
CA GLU A 25 -8.60 0.21 -16.72
C GLU A 25 -9.71 0.99 -16.00
N TYR A 26 -9.38 1.62 -14.87
CA TYR A 26 -10.38 2.19 -13.95
C TYR A 26 -10.55 3.72 -14.05
N LEU A 27 -9.59 4.42 -14.67
CA LEU A 27 -9.59 5.89 -14.76
C LEU A 27 -9.50 6.38 -16.22
N PRO A 28 -10.39 5.92 -17.12
CA PRO A 28 -10.34 6.32 -18.51
C PRO A 28 -10.53 7.84 -18.64
N GLY A 29 -9.59 8.50 -19.32
CA GLY A 29 -9.63 9.94 -19.54
C GLY A 29 -8.98 10.77 -18.42
N ILE A 30 -8.32 10.16 -17.44
CA ILE A 30 -7.48 10.86 -16.46
C ILE A 30 -6.01 10.77 -16.91
N GLN A 31 -5.29 11.89 -16.90
CA GLN A 31 -3.85 11.91 -17.17
C GLN A 31 -3.07 11.44 -15.94
N THR A 32 -1.96 10.76 -16.16
CA THR A 32 -1.09 10.29 -15.08
C THR A 32 0.37 10.58 -15.40
N PHE A 33 1.16 10.86 -14.36
CA PHE A 33 2.62 10.88 -14.46
C PHE A 33 3.24 10.24 -13.22
N ASN A 34 4.51 9.87 -13.32
CA ASN A 34 5.20 9.13 -12.27
C ASN A 34 6.45 9.88 -11.79
N ILE A 35 6.64 9.90 -10.48
CA ILE A 35 7.91 10.20 -9.82
C ILE A 35 8.38 8.91 -9.17
N VAL A 36 9.63 8.51 -9.41
CA VAL A 36 10.20 7.30 -8.83
C VAL A 36 11.50 7.63 -8.12
N ASP A 37 11.58 7.29 -6.84
CA ASP A 37 12.82 7.34 -6.08
C ASP A 37 12.95 6.12 -5.17
N ASP A 38 13.75 5.14 -5.61
CA ASP A 38 13.99 3.92 -4.87
C ASP A 38 14.90 4.10 -3.64
N SER A 39 15.58 5.25 -3.53
CA SER A 39 16.44 5.52 -2.37
C SER A 39 15.64 5.76 -1.09
N LEU A 40 14.37 6.19 -1.19
CA LEU A 40 13.50 6.40 -0.03
C LEU A 40 13.28 5.10 0.73
N ILE A 41 12.82 4.04 0.05
CA ILE A 41 12.58 2.74 0.70
C ILE A 41 13.90 2.08 1.12
N LYS A 42 14.98 2.22 0.33
CA LYS A 42 16.31 1.71 0.71
C LYS A 42 16.81 2.36 2.00
N ASN A 43 16.59 3.66 2.18
CA ASN A 43 16.95 4.36 3.42
C ASN A 43 16.13 3.87 4.61
N VAL A 44 14.82 3.70 4.45
CA VAL A 44 13.94 3.18 5.50
C VAL A 44 14.37 1.76 5.90
N ILE A 45 14.63 0.88 4.93
CA ILE A 45 15.10 -0.49 5.20
C ILE A 45 16.45 -0.46 5.91
N LYS A 46 17.41 0.31 5.41
CA LYS A 46 18.77 0.40 5.98
C LYS A 46 18.77 0.89 7.43
N ARG A 47 17.87 1.82 7.76
CA ARG A 47 17.79 2.44 9.09
C ARG A 47 16.80 1.73 10.01
N GLY A 48 15.97 0.83 9.49
CA GLY A 48 14.90 0.15 10.23
C GLY A 48 13.69 1.04 10.54
N GLU A 49 13.69 2.31 10.10
CA GLU A 49 12.64 3.28 10.39
C GLU A 49 12.60 4.42 9.37
N LEU A 50 11.46 5.13 9.33
CA LEU A 50 11.33 6.37 8.58
C LEU A 50 11.97 7.53 9.37
N THR A 51 13.11 8.00 8.88
CA THR A 51 13.85 9.09 9.51
C THR A 51 13.45 10.47 8.96
N PRO A 52 13.64 11.57 9.72
CA PRO A 52 13.23 12.92 9.30
C PRO A 52 13.82 13.37 7.96
N ASP A 53 15.06 12.98 7.65
CA ASP A 53 15.69 13.31 6.36
C ASP A 53 15.01 12.63 5.18
N THR A 54 14.61 11.35 5.34
CA THR A 54 13.87 10.63 4.31
C THR A 54 12.42 11.13 4.22
N ALA A 55 11.79 11.44 5.36
CA ALA A 55 10.44 12.02 5.39
C ALA A 55 10.37 13.37 4.68
N ARG A 56 11.38 14.24 4.86
CA ARG A 56 11.46 15.52 4.15
C ARG A 56 11.45 15.33 2.64
N ARG A 57 12.23 14.38 2.12
CA ARG A 57 12.27 14.09 0.68
C ARG A 57 10.92 13.62 0.14
N VAL A 58 10.16 12.85 0.93
CA VAL A 58 8.78 12.46 0.57
C VAL A 58 7.89 13.69 0.44
N VAL A 59 7.97 14.62 1.39
CA VAL A 59 7.24 15.91 1.33
C VAL A 59 7.65 16.70 0.09
N ASP A 60 8.95 16.79 -0.21
CA ASP A 60 9.46 17.49 -1.38
C ASP A 60 8.94 16.87 -2.69
N TYR A 61 8.86 15.54 -2.79
CA TYR A 61 8.29 14.87 -3.98
C TYR A 61 6.79 15.09 -4.13
N VAL A 62 6.05 15.12 -3.01
CA VAL A 62 4.62 15.47 -3.04
C VAL A 62 4.43 16.92 -3.51
N GLY A 63 5.20 17.87 -2.98
CA GLY A 63 5.19 19.25 -3.47
C GLY A 63 5.63 19.38 -4.94
N SER A 64 6.61 18.57 -5.37
CA SER A 64 7.02 18.53 -6.77
C SER A 64 5.93 17.97 -7.70
N ALA A 65 5.13 17.01 -7.25
CA ALA A 65 4.01 16.49 -8.03
C ALA A 65 2.90 17.54 -8.16
N GLU A 66 2.59 18.27 -7.09
CA GLU A 66 1.68 19.41 -7.14
C GLU A 66 2.18 20.49 -8.11
N ALA A 67 3.45 20.90 -7.99
CA ALA A 67 4.05 21.90 -8.88
C ALA A 67 4.10 21.46 -10.35
N ALA A 68 4.14 20.15 -10.62
CA ALA A 68 4.06 19.57 -11.96
C ALA A 68 2.63 19.56 -12.54
N GLY A 69 1.62 19.98 -11.77
CA GLY A 69 0.24 20.10 -12.23
C GLY A 69 -0.65 18.90 -11.87
N ALA A 70 -0.29 18.10 -10.86
CA ALA A 70 -1.20 17.08 -10.34
C ALA A 70 -2.44 17.74 -9.68
N ASP A 71 -3.64 17.30 -10.06
CA ASP A 71 -4.89 17.59 -9.35
C ASP A 71 -5.11 16.67 -8.15
N PHE A 72 -4.41 15.53 -8.12
CA PHE A 72 -4.48 14.53 -7.06
C PHE A 72 -3.15 13.76 -7.01
N ILE A 73 -2.68 13.39 -5.81
CA ILE A 73 -1.40 12.70 -5.64
C ILE A 73 -1.63 11.35 -4.96
N LEU A 74 -1.12 10.27 -5.56
CA LEU A 74 -1.13 8.93 -4.99
C LEU A 74 0.30 8.48 -4.66
N VAL A 75 0.57 8.20 -3.40
CA VAL A 75 1.85 7.62 -2.96
C VAL A 75 1.71 6.12 -2.76
N THR A 76 2.52 5.34 -3.47
CA THR A 76 2.35 3.89 -3.62
C THR A 76 3.12 3.05 -2.59
N CYS A 77 3.72 3.68 -1.58
CA CYS A 77 4.55 3.02 -0.58
C CYS A 77 4.05 3.25 0.86
N SER A 78 3.59 2.18 1.49
CA SER A 78 3.08 2.18 2.87
C SER A 78 4.14 2.51 3.93
N SER A 79 5.39 2.09 3.72
CA SER A 79 6.49 2.32 4.68
C SER A 79 6.85 3.78 4.90
N ILE A 80 6.49 4.67 3.97
CA ILE A 80 6.70 6.11 4.07
C ILE A 80 5.42 6.88 4.41
N GLY A 81 4.33 6.18 4.72
CA GLY A 81 3.00 6.76 4.82
C GLY A 81 2.92 7.95 5.79
N ALA A 82 3.63 7.92 6.92
CA ALA A 82 3.56 9.01 7.90
C ALA A 82 4.04 10.35 7.29
N ALA A 83 5.05 10.30 6.42
CA ALA A 83 5.47 11.48 5.66
C ALA A 83 4.45 11.89 4.59
N VAL A 84 3.71 10.94 4.00
CA VAL A 84 2.63 11.23 3.05
C VAL A 84 1.50 12.01 3.73
N GLU A 85 1.09 11.60 4.93
CA GLU A 85 0.07 12.31 5.71
C GLU A 85 0.55 13.70 6.14
N ALA A 86 1.82 13.84 6.52
CA ALA A 86 2.40 15.14 6.82
C ALA A 86 2.45 16.06 5.57
N ALA A 87 2.77 15.50 4.41
CA ALA A 87 2.80 16.23 3.14
C ALA A 87 1.40 16.70 2.72
N ALA A 88 0.36 15.90 2.96
CA ALA A 88 -1.03 16.25 2.65
C ALA A 88 -1.50 17.53 3.33
N ALA A 89 -0.97 17.86 4.52
CA ALA A 89 -1.28 19.10 5.23
C ALA A 89 -0.58 20.34 4.64
N LEU A 90 0.36 20.15 3.71
CA LEU A 90 1.19 21.20 3.13
C LEU A 90 0.88 21.47 1.64
N THR A 91 0.01 20.65 1.02
CA THR A 91 -0.44 20.82 -0.37
C THR A 91 -1.86 21.37 -0.46
N GLN A 92 -2.21 21.94 -1.60
CA GLN A 92 -3.56 22.39 -1.94
C GLN A 92 -4.37 21.30 -2.65
N VAL A 93 -3.71 20.25 -3.16
CA VAL A 93 -4.36 19.10 -3.80
C VAL A 93 -4.44 17.90 -2.86
N PRO A 94 -5.45 17.02 -3.02
CA PRO A 94 -5.56 15.82 -2.19
C PRO A 94 -4.37 14.88 -2.39
N VAL A 95 -3.89 14.32 -1.28
CA VAL A 95 -2.79 13.34 -1.26
C VAL A 95 -3.27 12.08 -0.56
N LEU A 96 -3.15 10.94 -1.25
CA LEU A 96 -3.58 9.64 -0.76
C LEU A 96 -2.40 8.70 -0.65
N ARG A 97 -2.31 8.00 0.49
CA ARG A 97 -1.50 6.81 0.65
C ARG A 97 -2.28 5.58 0.13
N VAL A 98 -1.62 4.76 -0.68
CA VAL A 98 -2.26 3.63 -1.39
C VAL A 98 -2.97 2.64 -0.46
N ASP A 99 -2.50 2.47 0.78
CA ASP A 99 -3.02 1.49 1.72
C ASP A 99 -4.22 1.99 2.54
N GLN A 100 -4.54 3.29 2.50
CA GLN A 100 -5.66 3.84 3.26
C GLN A 100 -7.02 3.28 2.81
N PRO A 101 -7.39 3.25 1.51
CA PRO A 101 -8.68 2.68 1.08
C PRO A 101 -8.79 1.19 1.41
N MET A 102 -7.68 0.46 1.35
CA MET A 102 -7.62 -0.95 1.76
C MET A 102 -7.85 -1.12 3.27
N ALA A 103 -7.24 -0.28 4.10
CA ALA A 103 -7.45 -0.29 5.54
C ALA A 103 -8.91 0.06 5.91
N ASP A 104 -9.48 1.07 5.25
CA ASP A 104 -10.90 1.42 5.40
C ASP A 104 -11.81 0.24 5.04
N LYS A 105 -11.54 -0.42 3.91
CA LYS A 105 -12.31 -1.59 3.49
C LYS A 105 -12.19 -2.74 4.48
N ALA A 106 -11.00 -3.02 5.01
CA ALA A 106 -10.78 -4.08 5.99
C ALA A 106 -11.62 -3.87 7.26
N VAL A 107 -11.60 -2.63 7.79
CA VAL A 107 -12.39 -2.23 8.97
C VAL A 107 -13.90 -2.35 8.73
N GLN A 108 -14.36 -2.08 7.51
CA GLN A 108 -15.78 -2.20 7.17
C GLN A 108 -16.28 -3.65 7.11
N ILE A 109 -15.42 -4.60 6.74
CA ILE A 109 -15.84 -5.98 6.43
C ILE A 109 -15.46 -7.02 7.48
N GLY A 110 -14.64 -6.67 8.48
CA GLY A 110 -14.19 -7.61 9.50
C GLY A 110 -13.85 -6.96 10.83
N LYS A 111 -14.01 -7.71 11.93
CA LYS A 111 -13.62 -7.27 13.28
C LYS A 111 -12.26 -7.83 13.66
N LYS A 112 -11.96 -9.06 13.24
CA LYS A 112 -10.64 -9.67 13.36
C LYS A 112 -9.89 -9.43 12.06
N ILE A 113 -8.86 -8.59 12.10
CA ILE A 113 -8.12 -8.16 10.91
C ILE A 113 -6.70 -8.70 11.00
N GLY A 114 -6.31 -9.50 10.01
CA GLY A 114 -4.94 -9.93 9.80
C GLY A 114 -4.16 -8.93 8.96
N VAL A 115 -2.97 -8.53 9.37
CA VAL A 115 -2.04 -7.73 8.55
C VAL A 115 -0.79 -8.56 8.31
N ILE A 116 -0.43 -8.78 7.05
CA ILE A 116 0.74 -9.58 6.69
C ILE A 116 1.74 -8.77 5.87
N ALA A 117 3.02 -8.92 6.21
CA ALA A 117 4.12 -8.27 5.51
C ALA A 117 5.34 -9.20 5.45
N THR A 118 6.25 -8.94 4.54
CA THR A 118 7.61 -9.50 4.47
C THR A 118 8.68 -8.52 4.97
N LEU A 119 8.33 -7.24 5.15
CA LEU A 119 9.19 -6.19 5.70
C LEU A 119 8.68 -5.65 7.05
N PRO A 120 9.52 -5.63 8.11
CA PRO A 120 9.14 -5.03 9.40
C PRO A 120 8.76 -3.55 9.28
N THR A 121 9.51 -2.82 8.44
CA THR A 121 9.30 -1.39 8.15
C THR A 121 8.00 -1.10 7.37
N THR A 122 7.26 -2.13 6.97
CA THR A 122 5.92 -2.02 6.39
C THR A 122 4.85 -2.51 7.36
N LEU A 123 5.11 -3.60 8.09
CA LEU A 123 4.14 -4.20 9.02
C LEU A 123 3.64 -3.20 10.07
N GLY A 124 4.56 -2.47 10.71
CA GLY A 124 4.23 -1.47 11.73
C GLY A 124 3.33 -0.36 11.19
N PRO A 125 3.77 0.40 10.18
CA PRO A 125 2.99 1.49 9.59
C PRO A 125 1.59 1.08 9.08
N THR A 126 1.46 -0.08 8.42
CA THR A 126 0.15 -0.55 7.93
C THR A 126 -0.74 -1.01 9.09
N SER A 127 -0.17 -1.69 10.10
CA SER A 127 -0.93 -2.10 11.30
C SER A 127 -1.46 -0.89 12.08
N ASP A 128 -0.63 0.14 12.25
CA ASP A 128 -1.03 1.41 12.86
C ASP A 128 -2.14 2.09 12.05
N LEU A 129 -2.00 2.17 10.73
CA LEU A 129 -3.03 2.74 9.85
C LEU A 129 -4.38 2.04 10.06
N VAL A 130 -4.42 0.70 10.03
CA VAL A 130 -5.68 -0.05 10.24
C VAL A 130 -6.31 0.28 11.59
N ARG A 131 -5.52 0.37 12.67
CA ARG A 131 -6.04 0.78 13.99
C ARG A 131 -6.60 2.20 13.96
N ARG A 132 -5.89 3.15 13.37
CA ARG A 132 -6.36 4.55 13.26
C ARG A 132 -7.64 4.65 12.43
N ARG A 133 -7.75 3.89 11.34
CA ARG A 133 -8.96 3.85 10.51
C ARG A 133 -10.14 3.20 11.23
N ALA A 134 -9.92 2.20 12.08
CA ALA A 134 -10.95 1.63 12.95
C ALA A 134 -11.52 2.67 13.93
N VAL A 135 -10.65 3.47 14.55
CA VAL A 135 -11.06 4.59 15.42
C VAL A 135 -11.91 5.60 14.65
N VAL A 136 -11.48 6.01 13.45
CA VAL A 136 -12.24 6.94 12.59
C VAL A 136 -13.61 6.37 12.21
N ALA A 137 -13.71 5.06 11.97
CA ALA A 137 -14.96 4.39 11.66
C ALA A 137 -15.85 4.07 12.88
N GLY A 138 -15.39 4.37 14.10
CA GLY A 138 -16.09 4.01 15.33
C GLY A 138 -16.23 2.50 15.54
N GLN A 139 -15.28 1.71 15.01
CA GLN A 139 -15.28 0.24 15.11
C GLN A 139 -14.23 -0.24 16.09
N GLU A 140 -14.58 -1.23 16.91
CA GLU A 140 -13.62 -1.99 17.72
C GLU A 140 -13.12 -3.19 16.92
N ILE A 141 -11.80 -3.35 16.83
CA ILE A 141 -11.15 -4.41 16.05
C ILE A 141 -10.11 -5.17 16.89
N GLU A 142 -9.90 -6.44 16.54
CA GLU A 142 -8.77 -7.26 16.98
C GLU A 142 -7.78 -7.38 15.82
N LEU A 143 -6.54 -6.93 16.00
CA LEU A 143 -5.53 -6.93 14.95
C LEU A 143 -4.48 -8.02 15.20
N THR A 144 -4.28 -8.90 14.22
CA THR A 144 -3.18 -9.88 14.21
C THR A 144 -2.16 -9.51 13.13
N SER A 145 -0.96 -9.09 13.54
CA SER A 145 0.13 -8.74 12.62
C SER A 145 1.08 -9.92 12.45
N VAL A 146 1.40 -10.29 11.21
CA VAL A 146 2.28 -11.41 10.86
C VAL A 146 3.41 -10.92 9.96
N LEU A 147 4.65 -11.14 10.39
CA LEU A 147 5.84 -10.94 9.58
C LEU A 147 6.29 -12.28 9.00
N CYS A 148 6.37 -12.37 7.67
CA CYS A 148 7.05 -13.47 6.98
C CYS A 148 8.57 -13.22 7.02
N GLU A 149 9.19 -13.44 8.17
CA GLU A 149 10.61 -13.20 8.40
C GLU A 149 11.48 -13.91 7.35
N GLY A 150 12.39 -13.18 6.68
CA GLY A 150 13.28 -13.72 5.65
C GLY A 150 12.68 -13.81 4.24
N ALA A 151 11.36 -13.65 4.07
CA ALA A 151 10.73 -13.70 2.74
C ALA A 151 11.21 -12.55 1.84
N PHE A 152 11.34 -11.33 2.40
CA PHE A 152 11.86 -10.19 1.64
C PHE A 152 13.30 -10.41 1.16
N ASP A 153 14.16 -10.96 2.01
CA ASP A 153 15.56 -11.26 1.63
C ASP A 153 15.64 -12.31 0.54
N ALA A 154 14.78 -13.34 0.58
CA ALA A 154 14.67 -14.34 -0.49
C ALA A 154 14.30 -13.67 -1.83
N LEU A 155 13.28 -12.80 -1.81
CA LEU A 155 12.88 -12.05 -3.00
C LEU A 155 14.01 -11.18 -3.55
N MET A 156 14.75 -10.50 -2.68
CA MET A 156 15.88 -9.64 -3.08
C MET A 156 17.05 -10.42 -3.67
N LYS A 157 17.21 -11.69 -3.30
CA LYS A 157 18.21 -12.62 -3.88
C LYS A 157 17.72 -13.30 -5.16
N GLY A 158 16.51 -13.00 -5.62
CA GLY A 158 15.90 -13.63 -6.79
C GLY A 158 15.26 -14.99 -6.51
N ASP A 159 15.17 -15.41 -5.24
CA ASP A 159 14.49 -16.64 -4.82
C ASP A 159 13.00 -16.34 -4.55
N THR A 160 12.26 -16.15 -5.64
CA THR A 160 10.82 -15.90 -5.62
C THR A 160 10.03 -17.08 -5.05
N ALA A 161 10.49 -18.31 -5.29
CA ALA A 161 9.79 -19.52 -4.86
C ALA A 161 9.75 -19.64 -3.34
N THR A 162 10.88 -19.37 -2.66
CA THR A 162 10.94 -19.33 -1.21
C THR A 162 10.08 -18.21 -0.64
N HIS A 163 10.18 -16.99 -1.19
CA HIS A 163 9.32 -15.87 -0.78
C HIS A 163 7.82 -16.26 -0.87
N ASP A 164 7.40 -16.77 -2.03
CA ASP A 164 5.99 -17.06 -2.28
C ASP A 164 5.49 -18.20 -1.39
N THR A 165 6.32 -19.22 -1.11
CA THR A 165 5.98 -20.32 -0.18
C THR A 165 5.77 -19.82 1.25
N MET A 166 6.65 -18.93 1.73
CA MET A 166 6.56 -18.36 3.07
C MET A 166 5.31 -17.50 3.24
N VAL A 167 5.02 -16.66 2.24
CA VAL A 167 3.81 -15.83 2.23
C VAL A 167 2.56 -16.69 2.16
N ALA A 168 2.51 -17.70 1.29
CA ALA A 168 1.38 -18.62 1.18
C ALA A 168 1.11 -19.35 2.50
N THR A 169 2.15 -19.83 3.18
CA THR A 169 2.03 -20.53 4.47
C THR A 169 1.40 -19.62 5.53
N ALA A 170 1.90 -18.39 5.64
CA ALA A 170 1.36 -17.41 6.58
C ALA A 170 -0.08 -16.99 6.24
N LEU A 171 -0.43 -16.86 4.97
CA LEU A 171 -1.80 -16.58 4.53
C LEU A 171 -2.77 -17.70 4.92
N LYS A 172 -2.38 -18.97 4.71
CA LYS A 172 -3.20 -20.14 5.06
C LYS A 172 -3.44 -20.26 6.56
N ASP A 173 -2.43 -20.00 7.38
CA ASP A 173 -2.59 -20.00 8.83
C ASP A 173 -3.50 -18.85 9.28
N LEU A 174 -3.23 -17.63 8.80
CA LEU A 174 -3.96 -16.45 9.21
C LEU A 174 -5.43 -16.52 8.80
N SER A 175 -5.76 -17.11 7.64
CA SER A 175 -7.14 -17.26 7.14
C SER A 175 -8.03 -18.13 8.03
N THR A 176 -7.46 -18.84 9.00
CA THR A 176 -8.22 -19.61 10.00
C THR A 176 -8.55 -18.82 11.27
N ARG A 177 -7.94 -17.64 11.46
CA ARG A 177 -7.96 -16.89 12.74
C ARG A 177 -8.62 -15.52 12.64
N VAL A 178 -8.78 -14.98 11.43
CA VAL A 178 -9.26 -13.61 11.18
C VAL A 178 -10.44 -13.60 10.21
N ASP A 179 -11.17 -12.48 10.14
CA ASP A 179 -12.31 -12.27 9.23
C ASP A 179 -11.87 -11.70 7.87
N VAL A 180 -10.72 -11.02 7.83
CA VAL A 180 -10.15 -10.39 6.62
C VAL A 180 -8.63 -10.28 6.76
N ILE A 181 -7.91 -10.45 5.65
CA ILE A 181 -6.46 -10.28 5.59
C ILE A 181 -6.10 -9.07 4.73
N VAL A 182 -5.17 -8.26 5.21
CA VAL A 182 -4.58 -7.11 4.53
C VAL A 182 -3.14 -7.45 4.13
N LEU A 183 -2.86 -7.40 2.83
CA LEU A 183 -1.49 -7.48 2.31
C LEU A 183 -0.82 -6.11 2.39
N ALA A 184 0.18 -5.98 3.24
CA ALA A 184 0.88 -4.71 3.42
C ALA A 184 1.85 -4.37 2.27
N GLN A 185 2.11 -5.32 1.36
CA GLN A 185 3.04 -5.13 0.24
C GLN A 185 2.43 -5.64 -1.08
N ALA A 186 2.48 -4.81 -2.12
CA ALA A 186 1.95 -5.13 -3.44
C ALA A 186 2.57 -6.39 -4.06
N SER A 187 3.84 -6.69 -3.75
CA SER A 187 4.53 -7.90 -4.24
C SER A 187 3.88 -9.21 -3.78
N MET A 188 3.04 -9.17 -2.73
CA MET A 188 2.36 -10.35 -2.19
C MET A 188 1.09 -10.69 -2.97
N ALA A 189 0.54 -9.77 -3.77
CA ALA A 189 -0.72 -9.98 -4.48
C ALA A 189 -0.65 -11.20 -5.42
N ARG A 190 0.47 -11.39 -6.13
CA ARG A 190 0.69 -12.57 -7.00
C ARG A 190 0.64 -13.90 -6.25
N VAL A 191 0.97 -13.91 -4.95
CA VAL A 191 0.93 -15.13 -4.13
C VAL A 191 -0.52 -15.51 -3.84
N VAL A 192 -1.42 -14.54 -3.76
CA VAL A 192 -2.85 -14.82 -3.61
C VAL A 192 -3.37 -15.52 -4.86
N ASP A 193 -2.92 -15.16 -6.04
CA ASP A 193 -3.37 -15.78 -7.31
C ASP A 193 -2.99 -17.26 -7.40
N THR A 194 -1.94 -17.70 -6.70
CA THR A 194 -1.49 -19.10 -6.67
C THR A 194 -2.11 -19.93 -5.56
N LEU A 195 -2.85 -19.32 -4.62
CA LEU A 195 -3.57 -20.05 -3.57
C LEU A 195 -4.82 -20.74 -4.11
N ASP A 196 -5.04 -21.98 -3.66
CA ASP A 196 -6.27 -22.73 -3.92
C ASP A 196 -7.50 -22.04 -3.30
N ALA A 197 -8.67 -22.24 -3.91
CA ALA A 197 -9.92 -21.66 -3.40
C ALA A 197 -10.23 -22.09 -1.96
N SER A 198 -9.85 -23.31 -1.57
CA SER A 198 -10.01 -23.83 -0.20
C SER A 198 -9.14 -23.11 0.84
N ASP A 199 -8.07 -22.47 0.40
CA ASP A 199 -7.13 -21.74 1.26
C ASP A 199 -7.55 -20.26 1.45
N LYS A 200 -8.35 -19.73 0.52
CA LYS A 200 -8.92 -18.37 0.54
C LYS A 200 -10.21 -18.32 1.37
N LYS A 201 -10.13 -18.73 2.64
CA LYS A 201 -11.28 -18.85 3.54
C LYS A 201 -11.94 -17.50 3.88
N VAL A 202 -11.17 -16.42 3.78
CA VAL A 202 -11.60 -15.05 4.07
C VAL A 202 -11.13 -14.09 3.00
N PRO A 203 -11.75 -12.90 2.87
CA PRO A 203 -11.28 -11.87 1.93
C PRO A 203 -9.82 -11.50 2.18
N ILE A 204 -9.03 -11.45 1.10
CA ILE A 204 -7.64 -11.00 1.10
C ILE A 204 -7.55 -9.72 0.27
N LEU A 205 -7.14 -8.63 0.90
CA LEU A 205 -7.14 -7.30 0.31
C LEU A 205 -5.72 -6.88 -0.05
N ALA A 206 -5.58 -6.30 -1.25
CA ALA A 206 -4.33 -5.72 -1.73
C ALA A 206 -4.56 -4.26 -2.14
N SER A 207 -3.59 -3.39 -1.84
CA SER A 207 -3.77 -1.94 -1.97
C SER A 207 -3.92 -1.42 -3.40
N PRO A 208 -3.14 -1.85 -4.41
CA PRO A 208 -3.10 -1.17 -5.71
C PRO A 208 -4.47 -1.04 -6.39
N THR A 209 -5.19 -2.15 -6.56
CA THR A 209 -6.50 -2.16 -7.22
C THR A 209 -7.53 -1.37 -6.41
N ILE A 210 -7.59 -1.59 -5.09
CA ILE A 210 -8.55 -0.90 -4.21
C ILE A 210 -8.30 0.62 -4.21
N ALA A 211 -7.03 1.05 -4.20
CA ALA A 211 -6.69 2.47 -4.24
C ALA A 211 -7.14 3.14 -5.53
N ILE A 212 -6.91 2.50 -6.68
CA ILE A 212 -7.32 3.06 -7.98
C ILE A 212 -8.85 3.05 -8.14
N GLN A 213 -9.55 2.00 -7.70
CA GLN A 213 -11.00 1.97 -7.69
C GLN A 213 -11.59 3.08 -6.79
N HIS A 214 -10.99 3.30 -5.62
CA HIS A 214 -11.38 4.40 -4.73
C HIS A 214 -11.20 5.77 -5.41
N LEU A 215 -10.12 5.97 -6.17
CA LEU A 215 -9.94 7.20 -6.95
C LEU A 215 -10.99 7.34 -8.05
N ALA A 216 -11.37 6.25 -8.72
CA ALA A 216 -12.39 6.28 -9.76
C ALA A 216 -13.75 6.78 -9.23
N GLU A 217 -14.12 6.38 -8.01
CA GLU A 217 -15.31 6.88 -7.33
C GLU A 217 -15.25 8.39 -7.05
N GLN A 218 -14.05 8.98 -6.90
CA GLN A 218 -13.88 10.42 -6.64
C GLN A 218 -13.90 11.28 -7.91
N PHE A 219 -13.59 10.68 -9.07
CA PHE A 219 -13.61 11.35 -10.37
C PHE A 219 -14.90 11.09 -11.18
N SER A 220 -15.84 10.30 -10.63
CA SER A 220 -17.15 10.00 -11.22
C SER A 220 -18.16 11.13 -11.04
#